data_AF-A0A844MTG9-F1
#
_entry.id   AF-A0A844MTG9-F1
#
_cell.length_a   1.000
_cell.length_b   1.000
_cell.length_c   1.000
_cell.angle_alpha   90.00
_cell.angle_beta   90.00
_cell.angle_gamma   90.00
#
_symmetry.space_group_name_H-M   'P 1'
#
loop_
_entity.id
_entity.type
_entity.pdbx_description
1 polymer ?
#
loop_
_entity_poly.entity_id
_entity_poly.type
_entity_poly.pdbx_seq_one_letter_code
_entity_poly.pdbx_strand_id
1 'polypeptide(L)'
;MQAIEAQHGLLIENDNKYSFSHLTFQEYFTAWEIKEESAYKDLMAHMTNKRWQEVFLLTAEMSNADVLFLEMKNYIDGILALDKKLQNFLKWINHKSQLVKACYKPAAVRGFYFALEQRLMLEWNEQNQNEDQCIFLVQHFQLACKIDKNIDYSLTIELDIDYAQDLAIDIENLENYLYFQEHESQVNELDDIDIFTIKNNDFLENKQFESMEVPQESDIEKMRFKLSEVTKRIEDSSRKLYLEMQYDLDISEYIKYSFYSKHLYVNDFIKTVIRENLSSQLKEQLKILFQPIYNNSKNIDRSVQQLWEIYYKTWFKQLKNILLIQHRNIGHDWQFNDAQKKLLQQYYDANMLLVDCLNSDCCISCEVRRQIEDTLLLPTNTTADRTSNA
;
A
#
# COMPACT_ATOMS: atom_id res chain seq x y z
N MET A 1 -37.91 25.48 19.20
CA MET A 1 -37.38 25.29 17.82
C MET A 1 -37.23 26.62 17.08
N GLN A 2 -38.28 27.42 16.92
CA GLN A 2 -38.22 28.74 16.24
C GLN A 2 -37.15 29.72 16.76
N ALA A 3 -36.84 29.68 18.07
CA ALA A 3 -35.77 30.52 18.64
C ALA A 3 -34.35 30.05 18.29
N ILE A 4 -34.15 28.76 17.98
CA ILE A 4 -32.84 28.18 17.60
C ILE A 4 -32.58 28.41 16.10
N GLU A 5 -33.62 28.41 15.27
CA GLU A 5 -33.57 28.77 13.84
C GLU A 5 -33.11 30.22 13.62
N ALA A 6 -33.66 31.16 14.40
CA ALA A 6 -33.46 32.59 14.18
C ALA A 6 -32.12 33.15 14.67
N GLN A 7 -31.39 32.43 15.54
CA GLN A 7 -30.16 32.95 16.18
C GLN A 7 -28.86 32.22 15.79
N HIS A 8 -28.91 30.99 15.28
CA HIS A 8 -27.69 30.18 15.14
C HIS A 8 -27.50 29.45 13.80
N GLY A 9 -28.46 29.51 12.86
CA GLY A 9 -28.31 28.84 11.56
C GLY A 9 -28.08 27.33 11.64
N LEU A 10 -28.49 26.70 12.75
CA LEU A 10 -28.18 25.31 13.11
C LEU A 10 -29.15 24.29 12.49
N LEU A 11 -30.36 24.72 12.15
CA LEU A 11 -31.40 23.91 11.51
C LEU A 11 -31.83 24.58 10.20
N ILE A 12 -32.04 23.77 9.17
CA ILE A 12 -32.58 24.16 7.86
C ILE A 12 -33.87 23.38 7.65
N GLU A 13 -34.93 24.10 7.31
CA GLU A 13 -36.22 23.54 6.94
C GLU A 13 -36.25 23.28 5.42
N ASN A 14 -36.46 22.02 5.04
CA ASN A 14 -36.69 21.60 3.65
C ASN A 14 -37.94 20.70 3.61
N ASP A 15 -38.90 21.01 2.74
CA ASP A 15 -40.12 20.21 2.52
C ASP A 15 -40.85 19.76 3.82
N ASN A 16 -41.10 20.70 4.75
CA ASN A 16 -41.72 20.45 6.07
C ASN A 16 -40.94 19.47 6.97
N LYS A 17 -39.63 19.30 6.74
CA LYS A 17 -38.72 18.54 7.61
C LYS A 17 -37.55 19.42 8.03
N TYR A 18 -37.20 19.33 9.31
CA TYR A 18 -36.01 19.98 9.85
C TYR A 18 -34.80 19.07 9.70
N SER A 19 -33.69 19.64 9.25
CA SER A 19 -32.38 18.99 9.17
C SER A 19 -31.33 19.88 9.81
N PHE A 20 -30.28 19.32 10.40
CA PHE A 20 -29.17 20.13 10.88
C PHE A 20 -28.40 20.72 9.70
N SER A 21 -27.99 21.98 9.78
CA SER A 21 -27.19 22.64 8.74
C SER A 21 -25.77 22.10 8.64
N HIS A 22 -25.23 21.57 9.74
CA HIS A 22 -23.88 21.03 9.82
C HIS A 22 -23.88 19.50 9.85
N LEU A 23 -23.06 18.91 8.98
CA LEU A 23 -22.89 17.47 8.84
C LEU A 23 -22.51 16.80 10.17
N THR A 24 -21.63 17.40 10.95
CA THR A 24 -21.20 16.88 12.26
C THR A 24 -22.36 16.65 13.23
N PHE A 25 -23.36 17.54 13.26
CA PHE A 25 -24.54 17.33 14.10
C PHE A 25 -25.44 16.24 13.53
N GLN A 26 -25.58 16.15 12.21
CA GLN A 26 -26.32 15.06 11.57
C GLN A 26 -25.69 13.71 11.93
N GLU A 27 -24.38 13.58 11.80
CA GLU A 27 -23.63 12.35 12.10
C GLU A 27 -23.73 11.98 13.59
N TYR A 28 -23.51 12.96 14.49
CA TYR A 28 -23.60 12.75 15.93
C TYR A 28 -25.00 12.32 16.39
N PHE A 29 -26.05 13.02 15.98
CA PHE A 29 -27.41 12.66 16.40
C PHE A 29 -27.89 11.36 15.75
N THR A 30 -27.42 11.05 14.54
CA THR A 30 -27.69 9.74 13.92
C THR A 30 -27.02 8.61 14.70
N ALA A 31 -25.74 8.76 15.07
CA ALA A 31 -25.02 7.79 15.89
C ALA A 31 -25.67 7.62 17.28
N TRP A 32 -26.08 8.74 17.88
CA TRP A 32 -26.78 8.75 19.15
C TRP A 32 -28.10 7.96 19.09
N GLU A 33 -28.94 8.23 18.08
CA GLU A 33 -30.21 7.52 17.89
C GLU A 33 -30.00 6.02 17.68
N ILE A 34 -29.03 5.63 16.84
CA ILE A 34 -28.69 4.20 16.61
C ILE A 34 -28.30 3.52 17.92
N LYS A 35 -27.52 4.21 18.76
CA LYS A 35 -27.06 3.68 20.03
C LYS A 35 -28.19 3.58 21.05
N GLU A 36 -29.07 4.58 21.15
CA GLU A 36 -30.22 4.54 22.07
C GLU A 36 -31.23 3.44 21.69
N GLU A 37 -31.52 3.27 20.40
CA GLU A 37 -32.45 2.26 19.90
C GLU A 37 -31.79 0.88 19.69
N SER A 38 -30.47 0.76 19.92
CA SER A 38 -29.69 -0.46 19.63
C SER A 38 -29.87 -0.95 18.17
N ALA A 39 -30.07 -0.03 17.23
CA ALA A 39 -30.40 -0.30 15.82
C ALA A 39 -29.17 -0.67 14.97
N TYR A 40 -28.23 -1.44 15.55
CA TYR A 40 -26.95 -1.76 14.91
C TYR A 40 -27.11 -2.56 13.61
N LYS A 41 -28.16 -3.39 13.49
CA LYS A 41 -28.45 -4.15 12.27
C LYS A 41 -28.82 -3.25 11.10
N ASP A 42 -29.56 -2.17 11.37
CA ASP A 42 -29.90 -1.19 10.35
C ASP A 42 -28.66 -0.41 9.91
N LEU A 43 -27.78 -0.08 10.87
CA LEU A 43 -26.48 0.54 10.58
C LEU A 43 -25.61 -0.34 9.67
N MET A 44 -25.65 -1.68 9.77
CA MET A 44 -24.87 -2.57 8.90
C MET A 44 -25.22 -2.44 7.42
N ALA A 45 -26.44 -2.01 7.07
CA ALA A 45 -26.81 -1.74 5.68
C ALA A 45 -25.95 -0.62 5.04
N HIS A 46 -25.28 0.18 5.86
CA HIS A 46 -24.43 1.29 5.47
C HIS A 46 -22.93 1.02 5.61
N MET A 47 -22.51 -0.20 5.98
CA MET A 47 -21.11 -0.51 6.32
C MET A 47 -20.10 -0.27 5.20
N THR A 48 -20.51 -0.46 3.93
CA THR A 48 -19.66 -0.19 2.76
C THR A 48 -19.87 1.21 2.17
N ASN A 49 -20.63 2.08 2.84
CA ASN A 49 -20.91 3.44 2.38
C ASN A 49 -20.01 4.45 3.10
N LYS A 50 -19.08 5.06 2.35
CA LYS A 50 -18.12 6.03 2.90
C LYS A 50 -18.76 7.21 3.65
N ARG A 51 -19.98 7.62 3.28
CA ARG A 51 -20.69 8.73 3.96
C ARG A 51 -21.12 8.41 5.39
N TRP A 52 -21.15 7.13 5.76
CA TRP A 52 -21.59 6.68 7.08
C TRP A 52 -20.40 6.36 8.01
N GLN A 53 -19.16 6.49 7.53
CA GLN A 53 -17.97 6.13 8.32
C GLN A 53 -17.92 6.85 9.67
N GLU A 54 -18.22 8.15 9.70
CA GLU A 54 -18.23 8.93 10.93
C GLU A 54 -19.33 8.47 11.90
N VAL A 55 -20.50 8.09 11.38
CA VAL A 55 -21.58 7.53 12.21
C VAL A 55 -21.14 6.23 12.90
N PHE A 56 -20.41 5.35 12.20
CA PHE A 56 -19.86 4.13 12.82
C PHE A 56 -18.84 4.46 13.92
N LEU A 57 -17.91 5.38 13.66
CA LEU A 57 -16.90 5.81 14.63
C LEU A 57 -17.54 6.40 15.89
N LEU A 58 -18.45 7.35 15.73
CA LEU A 58 -19.19 7.97 16.83
C LEU A 58 -20.02 6.93 17.61
N THR A 59 -20.69 6.02 16.92
CA THR A 59 -21.47 4.95 17.57
C THR A 59 -20.57 4.05 18.42
N ALA A 60 -19.36 3.74 17.94
CA ALA A 60 -18.38 2.92 18.66
C ALA A 60 -17.81 3.63 19.92
N GLU A 61 -17.72 4.96 19.92
CA GLU A 61 -17.21 5.77 21.03
C GLU A 61 -18.26 6.04 22.13
N MET A 62 -19.55 6.03 21.78
CA MET A 62 -20.63 6.48 22.67
C MET A 62 -21.05 5.50 23.77
N SER A 63 -20.63 4.23 23.73
CA SER A 63 -21.08 3.20 24.69
C SER A 63 -20.25 1.91 24.67
N ASN A 64 -20.63 0.93 25.50
CA ASN A 64 -20.13 -0.43 25.35
C ASN A 64 -20.53 -0.98 23.97
N ALA A 65 -19.54 -1.06 23.09
CA ALA A 65 -19.72 -1.34 21.68
C ALA A 65 -19.59 -2.83 21.35
N ASP A 66 -19.54 -3.74 22.33
CA ASP A 66 -19.39 -5.19 22.10
C ASP A 66 -20.40 -5.72 21.08
N VAL A 67 -21.68 -5.35 21.22
CA VAL A 67 -22.75 -5.77 20.29
C VAL A 67 -22.53 -5.19 18.89
N LEU A 68 -22.20 -3.89 18.78
CA LEU A 68 -21.90 -3.25 17.49
C LEU A 68 -20.76 -3.97 16.77
N PHE A 69 -19.66 -4.22 17.48
CA PHE A 69 -18.46 -4.86 16.92
C PHE A 69 -18.72 -6.31 16.48
N LEU A 70 -19.52 -7.07 17.23
CA LEU A 70 -19.94 -8.41 16.83
C LEU A 70 -20.85 -8.39 15.60
N GLU A 71 -21.80 -7.45 15.51
CA GLU A 71 -22.65 -7.28 14.31
C GLU A 71 -21.82 -6.86 13.08
N MET A 72 -20.86 -5.95 13.23
CA MET A 72 -19.90 -5.58 12.19
C MET A 72 -19.12 -6.80 11.69
N LYS A 73 -18.62 -7.62 12.61
CA LYS A 73 -17.88 -8.84 12.26
C LYS A 73 -18.75 -9.85 11.54
N ASN A 74 -19.98 -10.08 12.01
CA ASN A 74 -20.94 -10.98 11.38
C ASN A 74 -21.30 -10.53 9.96
N TYR A 75 -21.52 -9.23 9.76
CA TYR A 75 -21.75 -8.65 8.44
C TYR A 75 -20.57 -8.90 7.50
N ILE A 76 -19.35 -8.56 7.94
CA ILE A 76 -18.11 -8.77 7.16
C ILE A 76 -17.95 -10.23 6.74
N ASP A 77 -18.12 -11.16 7.68
CA ASP A 77 -17.99 -12.59 7.40
C ASP A 77 -19.04 -13.09 6.40
N GLY A 78 -20.22 -12.45 6.40
CA GLY A 78 -21.31 -12.68 5.46
C GLY A 78 -21.03 -12.23 4.03
N ILE A 79 -20.21 -11.18 3.82
CA ILE A 79 -19.91 -10.62 2.47
C ILE A 79 -19.38 -11.71 1.53
N LEU A 80 -18.47 -12.54 2.03
CA LEU A 80 -17.77 -13.55 1.24
C LEU A 80 -18.28 -14.98 1.50
N ALA A 81 -19.23 -15.19 2.41
CA ALA A 81 -19.61 -16.52 2.90
C ALA A 81 -20.10 -17.48 1.80
N LEU A 82 -20.83 -16.95 0.81
CA LEU A 82 -21.47 -17.76 -0.24
C LEU A 82 -20.55 -18.03 -1.45
N ASP A 83 -19.45 -17.28 -1.60
CA ASP A 83 -18.57 -17.41 -2.76
C ASP A 83 -17.38 -18.34 -2.46
N LYS A 84 -17.41 -19.53 -3.07
CA LYS A 84 -16.36 -20.55 -2.87
C LYS A 84 -14.97 -20.11 -3.34
N LYS A 85 -14.85 -19.29 -4.40
CA LYS A 85 -13.55 -18.82 -4.88
C LYS A 85 -12.95 -17.81 -3.90
N LEU A 86 -13.76 -16.87 -3.41
CA LEU A 86 -13.32 -15.88 -2.42
C LEU A 86 -13.00 -16.54 -1.06
N GLN A 87 -13.75 -17.58 -0.65
CA GLN A 87 -13.40 -18.38 0.53
C GLN A 87 -12.09 -19.15 0.36
N ASN A 88 -11.81 -19.69 -0.85
CA ASN A 88 -10.52 -20.33 -1.13
C ASN A 88 -9.36 -19.33 -1.08
N PHE A 89 -9.60 -18.09 -1.51
CA PHE A 89 -8.64 -17.00 -1.37
C PHE A 89 -8.32 -16.70 0.10
N LEU A 90 -9.33 -16.56 0.96
CA LEU A 90 -9.12 -16.38 2.42
C LEU A 90 -8.40 -17.57 3.06
N LYS A 91 -8.69 -18.81 2.63
CA LYS A 91 -7.97 -20.01 3.08
C LYS A 91 -6.50 -19.96 2.70
N TRP A 92 -6.20 -19.56 1.46
CA TRP A 92 -4.82 -19.40 1.00
C TRP A 92 -4.10 -18.30 1.79
N ILE A 93 -4.73 -17.15 2.04
CA ILE A 93 -4.15 -16.06 2.85
C ILE A 93 -3.78 -16.60 4.24
N ASN A 94 -4.74 -17.27 4.90
CA ASN A 94 -4.50 -17.84 6.21
C ASN A 94 -3.31 -18.82 6.17
N HIS A 95 -3.29 -19.73 5.20
CA HIS A 95 -2.18 -20.68 5.05
C HIS A 95 -0.83 -19.99 4.81
N LYS A 96 -0.75 -19.04 3.85
CA LYS A 96 0.47 -18.30 3.54
C LYS A 96 0.97 -17.51 4.76
N SER A 97 0.06 -16.88 5.50
CA SER A 97 0.41 -16.14 6.73
C SER A 97 1.03 -17.03 7.81
N GLN A 98 0.57 -18.29 7.95
CA GLN A 98 1.08 -19.24 8.94
C GLN A 98 2.48 -19.77 8.60
N LEU A 99 2.89 -19.72 7.32
CA LEU A 99 4.25 -20.08 6.91
C LEU A 99 5.28 -19.04 7.36
N VAL A 100 4.83 -17.81 7.62
CA VAL A 100 5.69 -16.70 8.05
C VAL A 100 5.71 -16.64 9.57
N LYS A 101 6.90 -16.84 10.16
CA LYS A 101 7.12 -16.78 11.62
C LYS A 101 7.43 -15.37 12.11
N ALA A 102 6.79 -14.35 11.53
CA ALA A 102 7.00 -12.97 11.90
C ALA A 102 6.41 -12.67 13.29
N CYS A 103 7.03 -11.75 14.02
CA CYS A 103 6.58 -11.30 15.34
C CYS A 103 5.49 -10.21 15.26
N TYR A 104 4.68 -10.19 14.21
CA TYR A 104 3.55 -9.28 14.06
C TYR A 104 2.25 -9.94 14.51
N LYS A 105 1.20 -9.15 14.76
CA LYS A 105 -0.15 -9.70 14.96
C LYS A 105 -0.53 -10.60 13.77
N PRO A 106 -1.05 -11.82 13.98
CA PRO A 106 -1.41 -12.73 12.88
C PRO A 106 -2.37 -12.14 11.85
N ALA A 107 -3.33 -11.32 12.29
CA ALA A 107 -4.25 -10.61 11.40
C ALA A 107 -3.54 -9.58 10.51
N ALA A 108 -2.48 -8.94 10.99
CA ALA A 108 -1.71 -7.98 10.21
C ALA A 108 -0.91 -8.70 9.11
N VAL A 109 -0.33 -9.87 9.39
CA VAL A 109 0.32 -10.71 8.37
C VAL A 109 -0.68 -11.19 7.31
N ARG A 110 -1.91 -11.55 7.72
CA ARG A 110 -2.99 -11.86 6.76
C ARG A 110 -3.36 -10.63 5.92
N GLY A 111 -3.45 -9.45 6.54
CA GLY A 111 -3.71 -8.18 5.86
C GLY A 111 -2.63 -7.85 4.83
N PHE A 112 -1.37 -8.10 5.17
CA PHE A 112 -0.24 -7.92 4.27
C PHE A 112 -0.38 -8.80 3.02
N TYR A 113 -0.60 -10.12 3.18
CA TYR A 113 -0.75 -11.01 2.02
C TYR A 113 -2.04 -10.79 1.24
N PHE A 114 -3.12 -10.34 1.90
CA PHE A 114 -4.34 -9.90 1.22
C PHE A 114 -4.05 -8.74 0.27
N ALA A 115 -3.37 -7.70 0.77
CA ALA A 115 -2.98 -6.53 0.00
C ALA A 115 -2.00 -6.91 -1.14
N LEU A 116 -0.95 -7.68 -0.83
CA LEU A 116 0.03 -8.12 -1.83
C LEU A 116 -0.61 -8.89 -2.99
N GLU A 117 -1.51 -9.84 -2.70
CA GLU A 117 -2.22 -10.55 -3.76
C GLU A 117 -3.12 -9.64 -4.58
N GLN A 118 -3.89 -8.75 -3.96
CA GLN A 118 -4.71 -7.79 -4.71
C GLN A 118 -3.85 -6.96 -5.67
N ARG A 119 -2.64 -6.58 -5.25
CA ARG A 119 -1.68 -5.85 -6.09
C ARG A 119 -1.17 -6.69 -7.27
N LEU A 120 -1.02 -7.99 -7.08
CA LEU A 120 -0.55 -8.95 -8.10
C LEU A 120 -1.66 -9.51 -9.00
N MET A 121 -2.92 -9.37 -8.60
CA MET A 121 -4.11 -9.75 -9.36
C MET A 121 -4.45 -8.76 -10.47
N LEU A 122 -3.99 -7.50 -10.37
CA LEU A 122 -4.16 -6.53 -11.42
C LEU A 122 -3.56 -7.10 -12.70
N GLU A 123 -4.39 -7.12 -13.76
CA GLU A 123 -3.95 -7.68 -15.03
C GLU A 123 -2.70 -6.92 -15.45
N TRP A 124 -1.63 -7.68 -15.70
CA TRP A 124 -0.39 -7.19 -16.31
C TRP A 124 -0.69 -6.85 -17.77
N ASN A 125 -1.50 -5.82 -17.97
CA ASN A 125 -1.91 -5.27 -19.24
C ASN A 125 -1.39 -3.83 -19.33
N GLU A 126 -1.12 -3.38 -20.55
CA GLU A 126 -0.49 -2.07 -20.79
C GLU A 126 -1.43 -0.91 -20.43
N GLN A 127 -2.75 -1.14 -20.37
CA GLN A 127 -3.75 -0.12 -20.07
C GLN A 127 -3.79 0.26 -18.58
N ASN A 128 -3.29 -0.59 -17.69
CA ASN A 128 -3.28 -0.37 -16.25
C ASN A 128 -2.07 0.44 -15.73
N GLN A 129 -1.14 0.89 -16.60
CA GLN A 129 0.10 1.58 -16.19
C GLN A 129 -0.14 2.81 -15.30
N ASN A 130 -1.19 3.61 -15.58
CA ASN A 130 -1.43 4.88 -14.90
C ASN A 130 -2.18 4.76 -13.56
N GLU A 131 -2.96 3.70 -13.35
CA GLU A 131 -3.71 3.49 -12.09
C GLU A 131 -2.82 2.86 -11.01
N ASP A 132 -1.83 2.07 -11.41
CA ASP A 132 -0.97 1.28 -10.51
C ASP A 132 0.29 2.02 -10.01
N GLN A 133 0.77 3.02 -10.76
CA GLN A 133 1.93 3.84 -10.41
C GLN A 133 1.63 4.92 -9.35
N CYS A 134 0.36 5.29 -9.16
CA CYS A 134 -0.02 6.44 -8.32
C CYS A 134 -0.40 6.11 -6.88
N ILE A 135 -0.59 4.83 -6.52
CA ILE A 135 -0.91 4.43 -5.14
C ILE A 135 0.39 4.13 -4.41
N PHE A 136 0.75 4.98 -3.44
CA PHE A 136 1.88 4.75 -2.54
C PHE A 136 1.76 3.36 -1.89
N LEU A 137 2.87 2.61 -1.80
CA LEU A 137 2.87 1.24 -1.24
C LEU A 137 2.15 1.17 0.12
N VAL A 138 2.44 2.12 1.02
CA VAL A 138 1.79 2.22 2.34
C VAL A 138 0.25 2.33 2.23
N GLN A 139 -0.28 3.03 1.23
CA GLN A 139 -1.73 3.15 1.02
C GLN A 139 -2.36 1.80 0.67
N HIS A 140 -1.64 0.94 -0.05
CA HIS A 140 -2.11 -0.39 -0.42
C HIS A 140 -2.15 -1.37 0.76
N PHE A 141 -1.25 -1.19 1.74
CA PHE A 141 -1.13 -2.06 2.92
C PHE A 141 -1.80 -1.49 4.20
N GLN A 142 -2.61 -0.43 4.09
CA GLN A 142 -3.19 0.29 5.24
C GLN A 142 -3.89 -0.60 6.26
N LEU A 143 -4.61 -1.63 5.83
CA LEU A 143 -5.28 -2.55 6.77
C LEU A 143 -4.28 -3.25 7.67
N ALA A 144 -3.18 -3.76 7.11
CA ALA A 144 -2.12 -4.40 7.86
C ALA A 144 -1.45 -3.42 8.84
N CYS A 145 -1.13 -2.21 8.36
CA CYS A 145 -0.55 -1.13 9.16
C CYS A 145 -1.43 -0.72 10.35
N LYS A 146 -2.75 -0.63 10.15
CA LYS A 146 -3.71 -0.26 11.21
C LYS A 146 -3.91 -1.37 12.22
N ILE A 147 -3.80 -2.65 11.82
CA ILE A 147 -3.87 -3.79 12.74
C ILE A 147 -2.60 -3.86 13.61
N ASP A 148 -1.43 -3.68 13.00
CA ASP A 148 -0.12 -3.68 13.67
C ASP A 148 0.79 -2.58 13.12
N LYS A 149 0.98 -1.52 13.93
CA LYS A 149 1.77 -0.35 13.58
C LYS A 149 3.24 -0.68 13.27
N ASN A 150 3.76 -1.83 13.74
CA ASN A 150 5.12 -2.24 13.39
C ASN A 150 5.28 -2.54 11.90
N ILE A 151 4.22 -2.99 11.21
CA ILE A 151 4.24 -3.14 9.76
C ILE A 151 4.31 -1.77 9.07
N ASP A 152 3.60 -0.77 9.60
CA ASP A 152 3.64 0.61 9.08
C ASP A 152 5.04 1.22 9.18
N TYR A 153 5.68 1.07 10.34
CA TYR A 153 7.07 1.49 10.54
C TYR A 153 8.04 0.80 9.57
N SER A 154 7.72 -0.43 9.15
CA SER A 154 8.54 -1.17 8.20
C SER A 154 8.35 -0.78 6.74
N LEU A 155 7.10 -0.62 6.30
CA LEU A 155 6.80 -0.25 4.91
C LEU A 155 7.17 1.19 4.59
N THR A 156 7.28 2.05 5.60
CA THR A 156 7.74 3.44 5.44
C THR A 156 9.25 3.59 5.26
N ILE A 157 10.06 2.51 5.43
CA ILE A 157 11.50 2.56 5.14
C ILE A 157 11.76 2.99 3.70
N GLU A 158 10.99 2.51 2.74
CA GLU A 158 11.21 2.85 1.33
C GLU A 158 11.02 4.34 1.07
N LEU A 159 10.01 4.96 1.71
CA LEU A 159 9.82 6.41 1.67
C LEU A 159 10.98 7.17 2.32
N ASP A 160 11.55 6.65 3.41
CA ASP A 160 12.76 7.22 4.01
C ASP A 160 13.98 7.08 3.08
N ILE A 161 14.11 5.96 2.34
CA ILE A 161 15.18 5.76 1.34
C ILE A 161 15.03 6.76 0.20
N ASP A 162 13.84 6.88 -0.39
CA ASP A 162 13.57 7.83 -1.48
C ASP A 162 13.83 9.27 -1.02
N TYR A 163 13.33 9.63 0.16
CA TYR A 163 13.58 10.94 0.75
C TYR A 163 15.08 11.19 1.01
N ALA A 164 15.84 10.18 1.47
CA ALA A 164 17.27 10.31 1.66
C ALA A 164 18.03 10.50 0.33
N GLN A 165 17.59 9.83 -0.74
CA GLN A 165 18.19 9.97 -2.08
C GLN A 165 17.93 11.37 -2.64
N ASP A 166 16.67 11.84 -2.62
CA ASP A 166 16.30 13.17 -3.08
C ASP A 166 17.07 14.25 -2.30
N LEU A 167 17.11 14.11 -0.98
CA LEU A 167 17.82 15.05 -0.11
C LEU A 167 19.33 15.04 -0.37
N ALA A 168 19.93 13.88 -0.68
CA ALA A 168 21.34 13.80 -1.04
C ALA A 168 21.64 14.51 -2.38
N ILE A 169 20.77 14.35 -3.37
CA ILE A 169 20.88 15.04 -4.67
C ILE A 169 20.73 16.56 -4.50
N ASP A 170 19.75 17.00 -3.70
CA ASP A 170 19.55 18.43 -3.41
C ASP A 170 20.77 19.05 -2.73
N ILE A 171 21.37 18.34 -1.76
CA ILE A 171 22.61 18.77 -1.10
C ILE A 171 23.75 18.90 -2.11
N GLU A 172 23.96 17.89 -2.96
CA GLU A 172 25.02 17.91 -3.99
C GLU A 172 24.84 19.09 -4.97
N ASN A 173 23.61 19.34 -5.42
CA ASN A 173 23.30 20.45 -6.31
C ASN A 173 23.58 21.81 -5.67
N LEU A 174 23.20 22.00 -4.41
CA LEU A 174 23.44 23.24 -3.67
C LEU A 174 24.93 23.48 -3.38
N GLU A 175 25.67 22.42 -3.04
CA GLU A 175 27.12 22.50 -2.82
C GLU A 175 27.86 22.89 -4.11
N ASN A 176 27.48 22.29 -5.24
CA ASN A 176 28.00 22.68 -6.54
C ASN A 176 27.68 24.17 -6.84
N TYR A 177 26.45 24.62 -6.57
CA TYR A 177 26.06 26.02 -6.79
C TYR A 177 26.89 27.01 -5.95
N LEU A 178 27.07 26.75 -4.66
CA LEU A 178 27.90 27.59 -3.78
C LEU A 178 29.37 27.60 -4.21
N TYR A 179 29.91 26.42 -4.57
CA TYR A 179 31.27 26.31 -5.08
C TYR A 179 31.47 27.18 -6.34
N PHE A 180 30.54 27.13 -7.29
CA PHE A 180 30.58 27.97 -8.49
C PHE A 180 30.47 29.47 -8.18
N GLN A 181 29.63 29.88 -7.21
CA GLN A 181 29.53 31.29 -6.80
C GLN A 181 30.82 31.80 -6.13
N GLU A 182 31.42 31.03 -5.24
CA GLU A 182 32.67 31.41 -4.57
C GLU A 182 33.85 31.52 -5.55
N HIS A 183 33.83 30.75 -6.64
CA HIS A 183 34.88 30.68 -7.65
C HIS A 183 34.51 31.40 -8.96
N GLU A 184 33.39 32.13 -8.99
CA GLU A 184 32.87 32.84 -10.18
C GLU A 184 33.90 33.84 -10.73
N SER A 185 34.71 34.42 -9.85
CA SER A 185 35.82 35.33 -10.20
C SER A 185 37.04 34.62 -10.83
N GLN A 186 37.24 33.31 -10.59
CA GLN A 186 38.28 32.49 -11.22
C GLN A 186 37.80 31.82 -12.52
N VAL A 187 36.50 31.51 -12.64
CA VAL A 187 35.90 30.95 -13.86
C VAL A 187 35.81 31.99 -14.97
N ASN A 188 35.59 33.27 -14.63
CA ASN A 188 35.58 34.38 -15.58
C ASN A 188 36.98 34.75 -16.14
N GLU A 189 38.09 34.16 -15.65
CA GLU A 189 39.42 34.29 -16.29
C GLU A 189 39.67 33.23 -17.39
N LEU A 190 38.79 32.23 -17.51
CA LEU A 190 38.82 31.23 -18.58
C LEU A 190 37.85 31.64 -19.70
N ASP A 191 38.09 32.80 -20.30
CA ASP A 191 37.50 33.18 -21.59
C ASP A 191 37.93 32.15 -22.66
N ASP A 192 37.03 31.22 -23.00
CA ASP A 192 36.93 30.40 -24.24
C ASP A 192 36.52 28.93 -24.01
N ILE A 193 35.59 28.65 -23.11
CA ILE A 193 34.79 27.41 -23.22
C ILE A 193 33.31 27.75 -23.08
N ASP A 194 32.57 27.63 -24.17
CA ASP A 194 31.12 27.76 -24.22
C ASP A 194 30.45 26.54 -23.55
N ILE A 195 30.35 26.59 -22.22
CA ILE A 195 29.78 25.54 -21.37
C ILE A 195 28.27 25.35 -21.64
N PHE A 196 27.59 26.31 -22.28
CA PHE A 196 26.19 26.17 -22.70
C PHE A 196 25.98 25.12 -23.81
N THR A 197 27.05 24.73 -24.51
CA THR A 197 26.99 23.77 -25.62
C THR A 197 27.38 22.35 -25.22
N ILE A 198 27.75 22.09 -23.95
CA ILE A 198 27.74 20.73 -23.38
C ILE A 198 26.31 20.45 -22.90
N LYS A 199 25.42 20.36 -23.88
CA LYS A 199 24.07 19.84 -23.77
C LYS A 199 24.12 18.40 -23.25
N ASN A 200 24.11 18.24 -21.93
CA ASN A 200 23.21 17.28 -21.31
C ASN A 200 21.79 17.84 -21.51
N ASN A 201 21.21 17.54 -22.66
CA ASN A 201 19.78 17.69 -22.92
C ASN A 201 19.01 16.74 -21.98
N ASP A 202 18.78 17.08 -20.70
CA ASP A 202 17.59 16.57 -19.98
C ASP A 202 17.32 17.14 -18.58
N PHE A 203 18.15 18.00 -17.97
CA PHE A 203 17.81 18.57 -16.67
C PHE A 203 18.01 20.08 -16.67
N LEU A 204 16.93 20.80 -16.97
CA LEU A 204 16.56 22.11 -16.44
C LEU A 204 15.26 22.51 -17.15
N GLU A 205 14.16 21.79 -16.85
CA GLU A 205 12.89 22.49 -16.80
C GLU A 205 13.06 23.52 -15.69
N ASN A 206 13.30 24.77 -16.11
CA ASN A 206 13.30 25.95 -15.28
C ASN A 206 11.97 26.00 -14.51
N LYS A 207 11.92 25.37 -13.33
CA LYS A 207 11.07 25.86 -12.25
C LYS A 207 11.56 27.27 -11.99
N GLN A 208 10.74 28.23 -12.40
CA GLN A 208 10.87 29.62 -12.03
C GLN A 208 11.12 29.67 -10.52
N PHE A 209 12.36 29.95 -10.12
CA PHE A 209 12.65 30.43 -8.77
C PHE A 209 12.06 31.84 -8.70
N GLU A 210 10.75 31.91 -8.41
CA GLU A 210 10.13 33.14 -7.92
C GLU A 210 10.85 33.52 -6.63
N SER A 211 11.75 34.51 -6.70
CA SER A 211 12.29 35.27 -5.57
C SER A 211 12.50 34.46 -4.27
N MET A 212 13.42 33.51 -4.26
CA MET A 212 13.84 32.82 -3.04
C MET A 212 15.27 33.23 -2.69
N GLU A 213 15.50 33.52 -1.40
CA GLU A 213 16.78 33.90 -0.82
C GLU A 213 17.90 32.95 -1.27
N VAL A 214 19.10 33.49 -1.54
CA VAL A 214 20.28 32.69 -1.91
C VAL A 214 20.53 31.65 -0.81
N PRO A 215 20.53 30.34 -1.13
CA PRO A 215 20.74 29.28 -0.14
C PRO A 215 22.04 29.50 0.63
N GLN A 216 22.00 29.49 1.97
CA GLN A 216 23.20 29.69 2.79
C GLN A 216 23.81 28.34 3.19
N GLU A 217 25.11 28.31 3.49
CA GLU A 217 25.80 27.11 3.98
C GLU A 217 25.10 26.48 5.22
N SER A 218 24.49 27.33 6.06
CA SER A 218 23.69 26.91 7.21
C SER A 218 22.43 26.10 6.86
N ASP A 219 21.90 26.24 5.64
CA ASP A 219 20.74 25.47 5.18
C ASP A 219 21.17 24.09 4.67
N ILE A 220 22.35 24.00 4.04
CA ILE A 220 22.99 22.73 3.68
C ILE A 220 23.32 21.93 4.95
N GLU A 221 23.82 22.56 6.01
CA GLU A 221 24.06 21.87 7.30
C GLU A 221 22.76 21.28 7.90
N LYS A 222 21.65 22.01 7.85
CA LYS A 222 20.33 21.50 8.29
C LYS A 222 19.88 20.31 7.43
N MET A 223 20.10 20.37 6.12
CA MET A 223 19.78 19.26 5.22
C MET A 223 20.66 18.05 5.50
N ARG A 224 21.97 18.22 5.70
CA ARG A 224 22.90 17.15 6.10
C ARG A 224 22.51 16.53 7.44
N PHE A 225 22.06 17.34 8.40
CA PHE A 225 21.54 16.83 9.67
C PHE A 225 20.28 15.99 9.46
N LYS A 226 19.31 16.46 8.67
CA LYS A 226 18.12 15.68 8.31
C LYS A 226 18.49 14.37 7.60
N LEU A 227 19.42 14.41 6.65
CA LEU A 227 19.93 13.24 5.95
C LEU A 227 20.53 12.24 6.93
N SER A 228 21.36 12.70 7.88
CA SER A 228 21.92 11.84 8.93
C SER A 228 20.85 11.15 9.77
N GLU A 229 19.80 11.88 10.18
CA GLU A 229 18.70 11.33 10.95
C GLU A 229 17.88 10.30 10.15
N VAL A 230 17.67 10.54 8.85
CA VAL A 230 16.98 9.58 7.97
C VAL A 230 17.83 8.34 7.74
N THR A 231 19.14 8.49 7.49
CA THR A 231 20.07 7.37 7.31
C THR A 231 20.11 6.46 8.54
N LYS A 232 20.14 7.02 9.76
CA LYS A 232 20.05 6.22 10.99
C LYS A 232 18.76 5.40 11.05
N ARG A 233 17.63 5.97 10.62
CA ARG A 233 16.35 5.26 10.56
C ARG A 233 16.35 4.14 9.51
N ILE A 234 17.02 4.32 8.37
CA ILE A 234 17.17 3.31 7.32
C ILE A 234 18.04 2.14 7.79
N GLU A 235 19.11 2.44 8.53
CA GLU A 235 20.05 1.44 9.04
C GLU A 235 19.47 0.60 10.19
N ASP A 236 18.43 1.08 10.85
CA ASP A 236 17.78 0.39 11.96
C ASP A 236 17.13 -0.94 11.52
N SER A 237 17.78 -2.04 11.91
CA SER A 237 17.28 -3.39 11.64
C SER A 237 15.90 -3.67 12.22
N SER A 238 15.49 -2.97 13.29
CA SER A 238 14.17 -3.14 13.92
C SER A 238 13.03 -2.57 13.07
N ARG A 239 13.34 -1.65 12.15
CA ARG A 239 12.37 -1.15 11.19
C ARG A 239 12.23 -2.04 9.98
N LYS A 240 13.09 -3.02 9.74
CA LYS A 240 12.96 -3.86 8.54
C LYS A 240 11.74 -4.77 8.65
N LEU A 241 11.00 -4.91 7.55
CA LEU A 241 9.95 -5.91 7.49
C LEU A 241 10.57 -7.29 7.70
N TYR A 242 9.82 -8.20 8.32
CA TYR A 242 10.27 -9.59 8.48
C TYR A 242 10.78 -10.15 7.14
N LEU A 243 11.95 -10.77 7.17
CA LEU A 243 12.77 -11.08 5.98
C LEU A 243 11.96 -11.74 4.84
N GLU A 244 11.13 -12.73 5.15
CA GLU A 244 10.32 -13.44 4.15
C GLU A 244 9.24 -12.55 3.51
N MET A 245 8.65 -11.67 4.30
CA MET A 245 7.63 -10.72 3.82
C MET A 245 8.29 -9.62 2.98
N GLN A 246 9.45 -9.12 3.41
CA GLN A 246 10.23 -8.17 2.60
C GLN A 246 10.61 -8.80 1.26
N TYR A 247 11.09 -10.04 1.28
CA TYR A 247 11.46 -10.74 0.05
C TYR A 247 10.25 -10.94 -0.88
N ASP A 248 9.10 -11.34 -0.34
CA ASP A 248 7.85 -11.47 -1.11
C ASP A 248 7.42 -10.13 -1.72
N LEU A 249 7.62 -9.02 -1.02
CA LEU A 249 7.35 -7.67 -1.54
C LEU A 249 8.36 -7.27 -2.63
N ASP A 250 9.66 -7.34 -2.32
CA ASP A 250 10.76 -6.94 -3.21
C ASP A 250 10.65 -7.64 -4.57
N ILE A 251 10.45 -8.97 -4.57
CA ILE A 251 10.36 -9.75 -5.80
C ILE A 251 9.09 -9.43 -6.59
N SER A 252 7.99 -9.13 -5.90
CA SER A 252 6.72 -8.77 -6.51
C SER A 252 6.81 -7.40 -7.20
N GLU A 253 7.31 -6.39 -6.49
CA GLU A 253 7.51 -5.05 -7.03
C GLU A 253 8.53 -5.05 -8.16
N TYR A 254 9.64 -5.77 -8.00
CA TYR A 254 10.65 -5.86 -9.04
C TYR A 254 10.11 -6.45 -10.34
N ILE A 255 9.38 -7.58 -10.27
CA ILE A 255 8.82 -8.21 -11.46
C ILE A 255 7.72 -7.33 -12.07
N LYS A 256 6.88 -6.70 -11.24
CA LYS A 256 5.82 -5.78 -11.68
C LYS A 256 6.42 -4.58 -12.41
N TYR A 257 7.40 -3.91 -11.82
CA TYR A 257 8.12 -2.78 -12.42
C TYR A 257 8.83 -3.18 -13.72
N SER A 258 9.49 -4.34 -13.73
CA SER A 258 10.18 -4.86 -14.92
C SER A 258 9.21 -5.14 -16.06
N PHE A 259 8.02 -5.65 -15.75
CA PHE A 259 6.97 -5.87 -16.74
C PHE A 259 6.51 -4.56 -17.38
N TYR A 260 6.19 -3.54 -16.57
CA TYR A 260 5.68 -2.27 -17.08
C TYR A 260 6.73 -1.42 -17.78
N SER A 261 7.96 -1.42 -17.28
CA SER A 261 9.09 -0.75 -17.94
C SER A 261 9.54 -1.49 -19.21
N LYS A 262 9.08 -2.73 -19.42
CA LYS A 262 9.51 -3.65 -20.49
C LYS A 262 11.02 -3.96 -20.45
N HIS A 263 11.65 -3.76 -19.29
CA HIS A 263 13.08 -3.94 -19.08
C HIS A 263 13.34 -4.80 -17.84
N LEU A 264 14.38 -5.64 -17.90
CA LEU A 264 14.86 -6.41 -16.75
C LEU A 264 16.31 -6.04 -16.45
N TYR A 265 16.54 -5.40 -15.30
CA TYR A 265 17.87 -5.08 -14.81
C TYR A 265 18.51 -6.31 -14.16
N VAL A 266 19.18 -7.16 -14.94
CA VAL A 266 19.69 -8.48 -14.51
C VAL A 266 20.51 -8.41 -13.21
N ASN A 267 21.30 -7.37 -13.00
CA ASN A 267 22.07 -7.22 -11.75
C ASN A 267 21.17 -7.02 -10.53
N ASP A 268 20.09 -6.23 -10.67
CA ASP A 268 19.14 -6.00 -9.60
C ASP A 268 18.21 -7.20 -9.42
N PHE A 269 17.82 -7.88 -10.51
CA PHE A 269 17.17 -9.18 -10.45
C PHE A 269 18.00 -10.17 -9.64
N ILE A 270 19.30 -10.25 -9.90
CA ILE A 270 20.21 -11.11 -9.16
C ILE A 270 20.26 -10.70 -7.68
N LYS A 271 20.39 -9.41 -7.35
CA LYS A 271 20.40 -8.97 -5.94
C LYS A 271 19.10 -9.31 -5.23
N THR A 272 17.96 -9.07 -5.87
CA THR A 272 16.63 -9.30 -5.32
C THR A 272 16.33 -10.79 -5.17
N VAL A 273 16.68 -11.63 -6.15
CA VAL A 273 16.32 -13.05 -6.19
C VAL A 273 17.38 -13.96 -5.55
N ILE A 274 18.67 -13.59 -5.57
CA ILE A 274 19.78 -14.36 -4.95
C ILE A 274 19.98 -14.01 -3.47
N ARG A 275 19.27 -13.00 -2.92
CA ARG A 275 19.24 -12.75 -1.46
C ARG A 275 18.88 -14.01 -0.67
N GLU A 276 18.06 -14.89 -1.25
CA GLU A 276 17.84 -16.24 -0.77
C GLU A 276 18.75 -17.24 -1.50
N ASN A 277 19.22 -18.25 -0.78
CA ASN A 277 20.04 -19.31 -1.34
C ASN A 277 19.20 -20.20 -2.27
N LEU A 278 19.00 -19.75 -3.52
CA LEU A 278 18.15 -20.39 -4.52
C LEU A 278 18.50 -21.88 -4.67
N SER A 279 17.47 -22.72 -4.71
CA SER A 279 17.63 -24.14 -4.97
C SER A 279 18.29 -24.37 -6.34
N SER A 280 19.08 -25.44 -6.46
CA SER A 280 19.72 -25.82 -7.72
C SER A 280 18.71 -26.00 -8.85
N GLN A 281 17.51 -26.46 -8.52
CA GLN A 281 16.41 -26.63 -9.46
C GLN A 281 15.92 -25.28 -10.00
N LEU A 282 15.71 -24.27 -9.14
CA LEU A 282 15.26 -22.95 -9.58
C LEU A 282 16.32 -22.25 -10.44
N LYS A 283 17.61 -22.39 -10.09
CA LYS A 283 18.72 -21.86 -10.91
C LYS A 283 18.68 -22.38 -12.35
N GLU A 284 18.42 -23.68 -12.53
CA GLU A 284 18.32 -24.26 -13.87
C GLU A 284 17.04 -23.84 -14.60
N GLN A 285 15.89 -23.74 -13.92
CA GLN A 285 14.67 -23.21 -14.54
C GLN A 285 14.85 -21.78 -15.05
N LEU A 286 15.50 -20.91 -14.26
CA LEU A 286 15.82 -19.54 -14.68
C LEU A 286 16.81 -19.52 -15.85
N LYS A 287 17.84 -20.36 -15.83
CA LYS A 287 18.82 -20.43 -16.94
C LYS A 287 18.16 -20.82 -18.27
N ILE A 288 17.23 -21.77 -18.24
CA ILE A 288 16.43 -22.16 -19.42
C ILE A 288 15.56 -20.98 -19.88
N LEU A 289 14.92 -20.28 -18.95
CA LEU A 289 14.06 -19.13 -19.26
C LEU A 289 14.85 -17.95 -19.88
N PHE A 290 16.10 -17.72 -19.44
CA PHE A 290 16.93 -16.62 -19.92
C PHE A 290 17.72 -16.94 -21.21
N GLN A 291 17.90 -18.21 -21.56
CA GLN A 291 18.65 -18.62 -22.75
C GLN A 291 18.16 -17.97 -24.07
N PRO A 292 16.85 -17.95 -24.38
CA PRO A 292 16.35 -17.34 -25.61
C PRO A 292 16.64 -15.83 -25.70
N ILE A 293 16.60 -15.12 -24.56
CA ILE A 293 16.90 -13.69 -24.48
C ILE A 293 18.39 -13.44 -24.77
N TYR A 294 19.26 -14.24 -24.14
CA TYR A 294 20.71 -14.13 -24.31
C TYR A 294 21.17 -14.43 -25.75
N ASN A 295 20.49 -15.34 -26.44
CA ASN A 295 20.82 -15.68 -27.83
C ASN A 295 20.34 -14.62 -28.82
N ASN A 296 19.22 -13.96 -28.56
CA ASN A 296 18.65 -12.94 -29.43
C ASN A 296 19.26 -11.54 -29.24
N SER A 297 19.85 -11.23 -28.07
CA SER A 297 20.52 -9.93 -27.82
C SER A 297 21.77 -9.69 -28.68
N LYS A 298 22.29 -10.72 -29.35
CA LYS A 298 23.48 -10.64 -30.22
C LYS A 298 23.19 -10.23 -31.68
N ASN A 299 21.93 -10.21 -32.11
CA ASN A 299 21.53 -9.83 -33.47
C ASN A 299 20.34 -8.86 -33.39
N ILE A 300 20.61 -7.60 -33.06
CA ILE A 300 19.57 -6.57 -32.92
C ILE A 300 19.29 -5.96 -34.30
N ASP A 301 18.37 -6.55 -35.04
CA ASP A 301 17.72 -5.92 -36.20
C ASP A 301 16.36 -5.33 -35.78
N ARG A 302 15.83 -4.33 -36.52
CA ARG A 302 14.53 -3.68 -36.25
C ARG A 302 13.35 -4.68 -36.19
N SER A 303 13.49 -5.82 -36.86
CA SER A 303 12.55 -6.94 -36.83
C SER A 303 12.42 -7.60 -35.44
N VAL A 304 13.47 -7.54 -34.61
CA VAL A 304 13.50 -8.11 -33.25
C VAL A 304 12.71 -7.27 -32.25
N GLN A 305 12.63 -5.94 -32.41
CA GLN A 305 11.82 -5.07 -31.54
C GLN A 305 10.32 -5.36 -31.65
N GLN A 306 9.82 -5.61 -32.86
CA GLN A 306 8.40 -5.96 -33.06
C GLN A 306 8.06 -7.35 -32.52
N LEU A 307 9.00 -8.30 -32.60
CA LEU A 307 8.86 -9.61 -32.00
C LEU A 307 8.94 -9.54 -30.47
N TRP A 308 9.79 -8.67 -29.92
CA TRP A 308 9.94 -8.47 -28.47
C TRP A 308 8.63 -8.10 -27.81
N GLU A 309 7.82 -7.22 -28.42
CA GLU A 309 6.48 -6.82 -27.93
C GLU A 309 5.49 -8.00 -27.79
N ILE A 310 5.68 -9.08 -28.57
CA ILE A 310 4.86 -10.29 -28.50
C ILE A 310 5.48 -11.31 -27.52
N TYR A 311 6.80 -11.44 -27.52
CA TYR A 311 7.52 -12.41 -26.69
C TYR A 311 7.60 -12.01 -25.21
N TYR A 312 7.75 -10.72 -24.89
CA TYR A 312 7.98 -10.27 -23.51
C TYR A 312 6.80 -10.61 -22.59
N LYS A 313 5.55 -10.48 -23.07
CA LYS A 313 4.34 -10.80 -22.29
C LYS A 313 4.31 -12.27 -21.86
N THR A 314 4.60 -13.16 -22.82
CA THR A 314 4.66 -14.61 -22.57
C THR A 314 5.81 -14.95 -21.63
N TRP A 315 6.95 -14.30 -21.83
CA TRP A 315 8.14 -14.50 -21.02
C TRP A 315 7.93 -14.05 -19.56
N PHE A 316 7.38 -12.85 -19.31
CA PHE A 316 7.07 -12.38 -17.97
C PHE A 316 6.00 -13.23 -17.29
N LYS A 317 5.02 -13.76 -18.03
CA LYS A 317 4.05 -14.73 -17.49
C LYS A 317 4.74 -16.01 -16.99
N GLN A 318 5.75 -16.50 -17.70
CA GLN A 318 6.57 -17.63 -17.24
C GLN A 318 7.43 -17.27 -16.03
N LEU A 319 8.04 -16.08 -16.04
CA LEU A 319 8.82 -15.57 -14.90
C LEU A 319 7.95 -15.47 -13.63
N LYS A 320 6.73 -14.91 -13.74
CA LYS A 320 5.72 -14.86 -12.68
C LYS A 320 5.43 -16.25 -12.13
N ASN A 321 5.18 -17.21 -13.00
CA ASN A 321 4.83 -18.57 -12.62
C ASN A 321 5.97 -19.25 -11.85
N ILE A 322 7.21 -19.14 -12.34
CA ILE A 322 8.38 -19.78 -11.71
C ILE A 322 8.70 -19.11 -10.36
N LEU A 323 8.78 -17.77 -10.31
CA LEU A 323 9.26 -17.06 -9.13
C LEU A 323 8.16 -16.78 -8.11
N LEU A 324 7.05 -16.18 -8.53
CA LEU A 324 5.99 -15.79 -7.60
C LEU A 324 5.17 -17.02 -7.19
N ILE A 325 4.65 -17.76 -8.16
CA ILE A 325 3.68 -18.84 -7.89
C ILE A 325 4.37 -20.09 -7.35
N GLN A 326 5.36 -20.64 -8.07
CA GLN A 326 5.96 -21.92 -7.69
C GLN A 326 6.94 -21.79 -6.52
N HIS A 327 7.80 -20.78 -6.54
CA HIS A 327 8.81 -20.62 -5.50
C HIS A 327 8.28 -19.89 -4.26
N ARG A 328 7.51 -18.82 -4.41
CA ARG A 328 7.03 -18.00 -3.28
C ARG A 328 5.57 -18.25 -2.90
N ASN A 329 4.83 -19.04 -3.68
CA ASN A 329 3.42 -19.33 -3.45
C ASN A 329 2.55 -18.06 -3.38
N ILE A 330 2.86 -17.04 -4.18
CA ILE A 330 2.12 -15.76 -4.31
C ILE A 330 1.84 -15.42 -5.79
N GLY A 331 0.99 -14.44 -6.05
CA GLY A 331 0.63 -13.96 -7.38
C GLY A 331 -0.22 -14.94 -8.19
N HIS A 332 -1.12 -15.67 -7.53
CA HIS A 332 -1.95 -16.69 -8.18
C HIS A 332 -2.95 -16.06 -9.14
N ASP A 333 -3.26 -16.75 -10.24
CA ASP A 333 -4.35 -16.37 -11.13
C ASP A 333 -5.69 -16.90 -10.58
N TRP A 334 -6.35 -16.08 -9.76
CA TRP A 334 -7.61 -16.43 -9.11
C TRP A 334 -8.82 -16.42 -10.06
N GLN A 335 -8.69 -15.79 -11.24
CA GLN A 335 -9.74 -15.68 -12.24
C GLN A 335 -11.08 -15.18 -11.66
N PHE A 336 -11.01 -14.10 -10.88
CA PHE A 336 -12.19 -13.44 -10.33
C PHE A 336 -12.92 -12.63 -11.41
N ASN A 337 -14.25 -12.75 -11.44
CA ASN A 337 -15.08 -11.86 -12.24
C ASN A 337 -15.26 -10.49 -11.55
N ASP A 338 -15.84 -9.51 -12.24
CA ASP A 338 -15.97 -8.15 -11.71
C ASP A 338 -16.86 -8.07 -10.46
N ALA A 339 -17.88 -8.94 -10.35
CA ALA A 339 -18.70 -9.01 -9.15
C ALA A 339 -17.89 -9.52 -7.94
N GLN A 340 -17.02 -10.50 -8.15
CA GLN A 340 -16.11 -11.03 -7.13
C GLN A 340 -15.07 -10.00 -6.71
N LYS A 341 -14.48 -9.26 -7.65
CA LYS A 341 -13.58 -8.14 -7.35
C LYS A 341 -14.28 -7.07 -6.51
N LYS A 342 -15.52 -6.72 -6.85
CA LYS A 342 -16.33 -5.75 -6.09
C LYS A 342 -16.65 -6.25 -4.67
N LEU A 343 -17.01 -7.52 -4.51
CA LEU A 343 -17.23 -8.13 -3.19
C LEU A 343 -15.95 -8.12 -2.35
N LEU A 344 -14.80 -8.39 -2.98
CA LEU A 344 -13.51 -8.37 -2.29
C LEU A 344 -13.14 -6.96 -1.82
N GLN A 345 -13.39 -5.93 -2.63
CA GLN A 345 -13.22 -4.54 -2.23
C GLN A 345 -14.16 -4.15 -1.08
N GLN A 346 -15.44 -4.54 -1.16
CA GLN A 346 -16.40 -4.32 -0.07
C GLN A 346 -15.96 -4.98 1.23
N TYR A 347 -15.45 -6.21 1.15
CA TYR A 347 -14.89 -6.93 2.29
C TYR A 347 -13.68 -6.20 2.88
N TYR A 348 -12.76 -5.71 2.03
CA TYR A 348 -11.60 -4.95 2.48
C TYR A 348 -12.01 -3.64 3.15
N ASP A 349 -12.88 -2.85 2.52
CA ASP A 349 -13.37 -1.57 3.04
C ASP A 349 -14.11 -1.74 4.38
N ALA A 350 -14.91 -2.80 4.53
CA ALA A 350 -15.60 -3.10 5.77
C ALA A 350 -14.63 -3.52 6.89
N ASN A 351 -13.60 -4.32 6.59
CA ASN A 351 -12.55 -4.64 7.56
C ASN A 351 -11.74 -3.39 7.96
N MET A 352 -11.47 -2.49 7.00
CA MET A 352 -10.84 -1.20 7.27
C MET A 352 -11.65 -0.39 8.28
N LEU A 353 -12.95 -0.22 8.04
CA LEU A 353 -13.83 0.52 8.97
C LEU A 353 -13.91 -0.14 10.35
N LEU A 354 -13.98 -1.48 10.41
CA LEU A 354 -13.95 -2.22 11.67
C LEU A 354 -12.67 -1.94 12.47
N VAL A 355 -11.52 -1.99 11.81
CA VAL A 355 -10.23 -1.70 12.45
C VAL A 355 -10.10 -0.23 12.85
N ASP A 356 -10.65 0.69 12.05
CA ASP A 356 -10.72 2.11 12.39
C ASP A 356 -11.52 2.33 13.68
N CYS A 357 -12.68 1.70 13.80
CA CYS A 357 -13.49 1.74 15.02
C CYS A 357 -12.76 1.07 16.21
N LEU A 358 -12.05 -0.04 15.99
CA LEU A 358 -11.27 -0.69 17.06
C LEU A 358 -10.11 0.17 17.56
N ASN A 359 -9.58 1.05 16.71
CA ASN A 359 -8.47 1.94 17.02
C ASN A 359 -8.91 3.33 17.52
N SER A 360 -10.22 3.62 17.52
CA SER A 360 -10.78 4.82 18.14
C SER A 360 -10.90 4.68 19.66
N ASP A 361 -11.39 5.71 20.35
CA ASP A 361 -11.62 5.72 21.80
C ASP A 361 -12.85 4.87 22.23
N CYS A 362 -13.12 3.78 21.50
CA CYS A 362 -14.24 2.88 21.72
C CYS A 362 -14.14 2.10 23.04
N CYS A 363 -15.30 1.86 23.66
CA CYS A 363 -15.41 1.04 24.87
C CYS A 363 -15.78 -0.41 24.48
N ILE A 364 -14.78 -1.29 24.32
CA ILE A 364 -14.97 -2.71 23.99
C ILE A 364 -14.30 -3.61 25.04
N SER A 365 -14.90 -4.75 25.35
CA SER A 365 -14.31 -5.74 26.25
C SER A 365 -13.06 -6.39 25.64
N CYS A 366 -12.13 -6.80 26.50
CA CYS A 366 -10.89 -7.47 26.08
C CYS A 366 -11.17 -8.81 25.35
N GLU A 367 -12.24 -9.50 25.73
CA GLU A 367 -12.65 -10.76 25.13
C GLU A 367 -13.13 -10.57 23.69
N VAL A 368 -14.07 -9.64 23.48
CA VAL A 368 -14.61 -9.35 22.15
C VAL A 368 -13.51 -8.78 21.24
N ARG A 369 -12.66 -7.87 21.75
CA ARG A 369 -11.52 -7.35 20.99
C ARG A 369 -10.60 -8.47 20.50
N ARG A 370 -10.21 -9.39 21.38
CA ARG A 370 -9.34 -10.52 21.02
C ARG A 370 -10.03 -11.45 20.02
N GLN A 371 -11.30 -11.77 20.24
CA GLN A 371 -12.08 -12.60 19.32
C GLN A 371 -12.10 -12.00 17.91
N ILE A 372 -12.31 -10.70 17.78
CA ILE A 372 -12.31 -10.01 16.49
C ILE A 372 -10.91 -10.02 15.87
N GLU A 373 -9.89 -9.56 16.59
CA GLU A 373 -8.51 -9.52 16.09
C GLU A 373 -8.04 -10.91 15.62
N ASP A 374 -8.34 -11.98 16.36
CA ASP A 374 -7.93 -13.34 16.01
C ASP A 374 -8.66 -13.88 14.76
N THR A 375 -9.84 -13.34 14.44
CA THR A 375 -10.71 -13.83 13.37
C THR A 375 -10.79 -12.90 12.15
N LEU A 376 -10.12 -11.74 12.16
CA LEU A 376 -9.97 -10.87 11.00
C LEU A 376 -9.33 -11.63 9.83
N LEU A 377 -9.90 -11.46 8.63
CA LEU A 377 -9.39 -12.05 7.38
C LEU A 377 -9.30 -13.59 7.38
N LEU A 378 -10.11 -14.26 8.20
CA LEU A 378 -10.25 -15.72 8.18
C LEU A 378 -11.43 -16.18 7.33
N PRO A 379 -11.36 -17.39 6.74
CA PRO A 379 -12.50 -17.98 6.06
C PRO A 379 -13.61 -18.33 7.06
N THR A 380 -14.87 -18.15 6.65
CA THR A 380 -16.07 -18.20 7.50
C THR A 380 -16.28 -19.57 8.17
N ASN A 381 -15.75 -20.66 7.58
CA ASN A 381 -15.88 -22.00 8.17
C ASN A 381 -14.94 -22.27 9.36
N THR A 382 -13.98 -21.38 9.64
CA THR A 382 -12.99 -21.61 10.72
C THR A 382 -13.53 -21.22 12.10
N THR A 383 -14.59 -20.40 12.15
CA THR A 383 -15.19 -19.92 13.40
C THR A 383 -16.22 -20.90 13.96
N ALA A 384 -16.86 -21.72 13.11
CA ALA A 384 -17.83 -22.74 13.52
C ALA A 384 -17.21 -23.93 14.27
N ASP A 385 -15.93 -24.24 14.04
CA ASP A 385 -15.22 -25.32 14.73
C ASP A 385 -14.67 -24.91 16.12
N ARG A 386 -14.78 -23.64 16.51
CA ARG A 386 -14.30 -23.15 17.82
C ARG A 386 -15.41 -23.05 18.88
N THR A 387 -16.69 -23.01 18.48
CA THR A 387 -17.83 -22.99 19.41
C THR A 387 -18.27 -24.39 19.87
N SER A 388 -17.62 -25.45 19.39
CA SER A 388 -17.89 -26.84 19.81
C SER A 388 -16.92 -27.38 20.87
N ASN A 389 -15.92 -26.59 21.30
CA ASN A 389 -14.93 -26.97 22.31
C ASN A 389 -14.73 -25.89 23.39
N ALA A 390 -15.82 -25.30 23.89
CA ALA A 390 -15.84 -24.49 25.10
C ALA A 390 -16.91 -25.00 26.06
#